data_AF-A0A1F9MTN4-F1
#
_entry.id   AF-A0A1F9MTN4-F1
#
_cell.length_a   1.000
_cell.length_b   1.000
_cell.length_c   1.000
_cell.angle_alpha   90.00
_cell.angle_beta   90.00
_cell.angle_gamma   90.00
#
_symmetry.space_group_name_H-M   'P 1'
#
loop_
_entity.id
_entity.type
_entity.pdbx_description
1 polymer ?
#
loop_
_entity_poly.entity_id
_entity_poly.type
_entity_poly.pdbx_seq_one_letter_code
_entity_poly.pdbx_strand_id
1 'polypeptide(L)'
;MLPLGCGVETTFSPGPVCGNGSIELGEGCDDGNVDDTDDCSNDCRPTSCGDGVVHWSLEDCDDGNDDDTDACPSTCHVAYCGDGFVHTGIEQCDTAGASADCDWDCSVPVCGDGILNRGAGEQCDQGAQNSDHRADGCREDCSLPFCGDGVHDSGEECDSGEHNGANPNACSASCRIPYCGDGVVNEGERCDPGAGDSFCSTTCTPTWQATAITVGWWHACALLPDGRPICWGNNNLGQSSPPEELRLTQISAGGYHTCGLTEDGEIVCWGAGESESEESCYFSCNGDLCQRLECGQSAAPKGAYLFVAAGGNHTCAIASDHTVICWGDSFHGATEAPMVGFDSLDATDQSTCGTTTTGEVICWGNVFVDVPTIHAVAPYATVSTSPGAVCALTASGEASCWGTAAPAGTFDQIEASYFSQVCTLDPLGALACATGTSTSTLSPRVLQSRFARFATNNFSGCGLTVEDHVLCWGWIENNYEQVPMVTDL
;
A
#
# COMPACT_ATOMS: atom_id res chain seq x y z
N MET A 1 -80.14 -96.41 70.83
CA MET A 1 -79.62 -97.60 70.12
C MET A 1 -78.49 -97.12 69.22
N LEU A 2 -77.34 -97.79 69.32
CA LEU A 2 -76.24 -97.82 68.34
C LEU A 2 -76.76 -98.13 66.91
N PRO A 3 -76.00 -97.89 65.80
CA PRO A 3 -74.58 -98.21 65.73
C PRO A 3 -73.60 -97.35 64.89
N LEU A 4 -72.35 -97.52 65.31
CA LEU A 4 -71.03 -97.54 64.65
C LEU A 4 -70.97 -97.71 63.12
N GLY A 5 -69.94 -97.09 62.51
CA GLY A 5 -69.39 -97.40 61.19
C GLY A 5 -67.94 -96.90 61.04
N CYS A 6 -67.06 -97.75 60.48
CA CYS A 6 -65.58 -97.71 60.45
C CYS A 6 -64.94 -96.59 59.61
N GLY A 7 -63.66 -96.33 59.90
CA GLY A 7 -62.86 -95.25 59.33
C GLY A 7 -62.02 -95.57 58.09
N VAL A 8 -61.25 -94.56 57.68
CA VAL A 8 -60.10 -94.61 56.78
C VAL A 8 -59.16 -93.50 57.26
N GLU A 9 -57.95 -93.85 57.70
CA GLU A 9 -56.87 -92.88 57.87
C GLU A 9 -56.47 -92.38 56.49
N THR A 10 -56.79 -91.13 56.19
CA THR A 10 -56.12 -90.40 55.12
C THR A 10 -54.84 -89.84 55.73
N THR A 11 -53.70 -90.46 55.43
CA THR A 11 -52.40 -89.83 55.57
C THR A 11 -52.43 -88.56 54.72
N PHE A 12 -52.58 -87.41 55.38
CA PHE A 12 -52.24 -86.12 54.81
C PHE A 12 -50.74 -86.21 54.51
N SER A 13 -50.38 -86.33 53.22
CA SER A 13 -49.04 -85.94 52.82
C SER A 13 -48.94 -84.46 53.19
N PRO A 14 -47.94 -84.03 53.98
CA PRO A 14 -47.66 -82.60 54.06
C PRO A 14 -47.49 -82.12 52.61
N GLY A 15 -48.07 -80.95 52.30
CA GLY A 15 -47.84 -80.34 50.99
C GLY A 15 -46.35 -80.13 50.76
N PRO A 16 -45.93 -79.85 49.51
CA PRO A 16 -44.54 -79.60 49.19
C PRO A 16 -43.91 -78.60 50.18
N VAL A 17 -42.71 -78.92 50.68
CA VAL A 17 -42.00 -78.12 51.68
C VAL A 17 -40.70 -77.63 51.07
N CYS A 18 -40.66 -76.32 50.80
CA CYS A 18 -39.47 -75.70 50.25
C CYS A 18 -38.27 -75.74 51.20
N GLY A 19 -37.09 -75.97 50.64
CA GLY A 19 -35.81 -75.91 51.36
C GLY A 19 -35.38 -77.24 51.98
N ASN A 20 -35.91 -78.36 51.49
CA ASN A 20 -35.66 -79.70 52.06
C ASN A 20 -34.61 -80.52 51.29
N GLY A 21 -34.13 -80.00 50.16
CA GLY A 21 -33.12 -80.57 49.28
C GLY A 21 -33.69 -81.47 48.18
N SER A 22 -35.00 -81.46 47.95
CA SER A 22 -35.64 -82.29 46.93
C SER A 22 -36.80 -81.57 46.23
N ILE A 23 -36.73 -81.48 44.90
CA ILE A 23 -37.77 -80.86 44.07
C ILE A 23 -39.00 -81.77 44.02
N GLU A 24 -40.11 -81.31 44.59
CA GLU A 24 -41.40 -82.00 44.62
C GLU A 24 -42.41 -81.44 43.60
N LEU A 25 -43.54 -82.15 43.41
CA LEU A 25 -44.49 -81.86 42.34
C LEU A 25 -45.31 -80.59 42.65
N GLY A 26 -44.87 -79.45 42.12
CA GLY A 26 -45.41 -78.12 42.38
C GLY A 26 -44.34 -77.07 42.68
N GLU A 27 -43.11 -77.49 42.96
CA GLU A 27 -41.93 -76.64 43.17
C GLU A 27 -41.19 -76.40 41.85
N GLY A 28 -40.69 -75.19 41.64
CA GLY A 28 -39.85 -74.84 40.48
C GLY A 28 -38.35 -75.01 40.74
N CYS A 29 -37.92 -75.02 42.01
CA CYS A 29 -36.57 -75.30 42.50
C CYS A 29 -36.64 -75.75 43.98
N ASP A 30 -35.54 -76.27 44.54
CA ASP A 30 -35.28 -76.47 45.98
C ASP A 30 -33.76 -76.63 46.17
N ASP A 31 -33.14 -75.79 46.99
CA ASP A 31 -31.68 -75.76 47.25
C ASP A 31 -31.28 -76.28 48.65
N GLY A 32 -32.24 -76.84 49.39
CA GLY A 32 -32.00 -77.48 50.67
C GLY A 32 -31.78 -76.53 51.84
N ASN A 33 -32.14 -75.24 51.72
CA ASN A 33 -32.09 -74.31 52.82
C ASN A 33 -33.24 -73.28 52.80
N VAL A 34 -33.20 -72.26 53.66
CA VAL A 34 -34.26 -71.22 53.80
C VAL A 34 -33.68 -69.81 53.67
N ASP A 35 -32.52 -69.69 53.03
CA ASP A 35 -31.98 -68.42 52.56
C ASP A 35 -32.76 -68.03 51.31
N ASP A 36 -33.06 -66.75 51.18
CA ASP A 36 -33.81 -66.24 50.02
C ASP A 36 -32.88 -65.62 48.98
N THR A 37 -31.56 -65.64 49.23
CA THR A 37 -30.56 -64.88 48.45
C THR A 37 -29.60 -65.77 47.66
N ASP A 38 -29.87 -67.07 47.60
CA ASP A 38 -29.09 -68.08 46.87
C ASP A 38 -29.94 -68.74 45.77
N ASP A 39 -29.76 -70.03 45.47
CA ASP A 39 -30.17 -70.62 44.18
C ASP A 39 -31.69 -70.90 44.07
N CYS A 40 -32.47 -70.76 45.15
CA CYS A 40 -33.92 -70.93 45.16
C CYS A 40 -34.61 -70.02 46.18
N SER A 41 -35.72 -69.37 45.81
CA SER A 41 -36.52 -68.62 46.78
C SER A 41 -37.21 -69.53 47.81
N ASN A 42 -37.52 -68.98 48.98
CA ASN A 42 -38.22 -69.67 50.07
C ASN A 42 -39.64 -70.15 49.72
N ASP A 43 -40.21 -69.64 48.62
CA ASP A 43 -41.51 -70.05 48.06
C ASP A 43 -41.36 -71.07 46.90
N CYS A 44 -40.16 -71.65 46.74
CA CYS A 44 -39.83 -72.68 45.75
C CYS A 44 -40.05 -72.25 44.30
N ARG A 45 -39.73 -70.99 44.05
CA ARG A 45 -39.66 -70.41 42.71
C ARG A 45 -38.19 -70.22 42.30
N PRO A 46 -37.84 -70.56 41.04
CA PRO A 46 -36.51 -70.26 40.52
C PRO A 46 -36.20 -68.80 40.74
N THR A 47 -34.94 -68.52 41.08
CA THR A 47 -34.45 -67.16 41.25
C THR A 47 -34.63 -66.38 39.95
N SER A 48 -35.08 -65.14 40.07
CA SER A 48 -35.35 -64.28 38.94
C SER A 48 -35.09 -62.84 39.32
N CYS A 49 -34.32 -62.16 38.48
CA CYS A 49 -34.13 -60.71 38.54
C CYS A 49 -35.46 -59.96 38.54
N GLY A 50 -35.59 -58.98 39.46
CA GLY A 50 -36.74 -58.10 39.64
C GLY A 50 -37.77 -58.62 40.66
N ASP A 51 -37.43 -59.61 41.49
CA ASP A 51 -38.32 -60.16 42.51
C ASP A 51 -38.22 -59.45 43.88
N GLY A 52 -37.34 -58.46 43.99
CA GLY A 52 -37.11 -57.65 45.19
C GLY A 52 -36.09 -58.25 46.16
N VAL A 53 -35.39 -59.32 45.77
CA VAL A 53 -34.41 -60.02 46.60
C VAL A 53 -33.12 -60.22 45.82
N VAL A 54 -32.00 -59.70 46.33
CA VAL A 54 -30.69 -59.83 45.67
C VAL A 54 -30.14 -61.25 45.82
N HIS A 55 -30.07 -61.99 44.72
CA HIS A 55 -29.49 -63.33 44.60
C HIS A 55 -28.02 -63.29 44.19
N TRP A 56 -27.10 -63.54 45.13
CA TRP A 56 -25.65 -63.28 44.97
C TRP A 56 -24.96 -64.01 43.81
N SER A 57 -25.53 -65.10 43.31
CA SER A 57 -24.99 -65.92 42.22
C SER A 57 -25.54 -65.54 40.84
N LEU A 58 -26.61 -64.74 40.77
CA LEU A 58 -27.34 -64.42 39.54
C LEU A 58 -27.30 -62.93 39.20
N GLU A 59 -27.29 -62.04 40.19
CA GLU A 59 -27.40 -60.59 39.99
C GLU A 59 -26.51 -59.75 40.92
N ASP A 60 -26.19 -58.53 40.46
CA ASP A 60 -25.39 -57.57 41.22
C ASP A 60 -26.28 -56.63 42.08
N CYS A 61 -27.56 -56.52 41.75
CA CYS A 61 -28.57 -55.71 42.44
C CYS A 61 -30.00 -56.22 42.11
N ASP A 62 -30.98 -55.90 42.95
CA ASP A 62 -32.43 -56.08 42.71
C ASP A 62 -33.18 -55.09 43.62
N ASP A 63 -34.03 -54.25 43.03
CA ASP A 63 -34.83 -53.26 43.76
C ASP A 63 -36.35 -53.48 43.66
N GLY A 64 -36.75 -54.60 43.04
CA GLY A 64 -38.13 -55.06 42.92
C GLY A 64 -38.99 -54.27 41.94
N ASN A 65 -38.39 -53.55 40.99
CA ASN A 65 -39.11 -52.76 40.00
C ASN A 65 -38.57 -52.98 38.55
N ASP A 66 -39.26 -52.46 37.53
CA ASP A 66 -38.91 -52.63 36.10
C ASP A 66 -38.37 -51.31 35.46
N ASP A 67 -37.78 -50.41 36.25
CA ASP A 67 -37.29 -49.09 35.84
C ASP A 67 -35.79 -49.14 35.51
N ASP A 68 -35.47 -49.11 34.22
CA ASP A 68 -34.08 -49.11 33.76
C ASP A 68 -33.33 -47.78 34.00
N THR A 69 -33.93 -46.79 34.66
CA THR A 69 -33.34 -45.45 34.84
C THR A 69 -32.92 -45.13 36.27
N ASP A 70 -32.87 -46.12 37.16
CA ASP A 70 -32.39 -45.97 38.53
C ASP A 70 -31.06 -46.71 38.76
N ALA A 71 -30.67 -46.93 40.03
CA ALA A 71 -29.38 -47.55 40.33
C ALA A 71 -29.32 -49.05 39.98
N CYS A 72 -30.47 -49.70 39.78
CA CYS A 72 -30.56 -51.11 39.45
C CYS A 72 -31.55 -51.37 38.29
N PRO A 73 -31.07 -51.34 37.04
CA PRO A 73 -31.90 -51.63 35.88
C PRO A 73 -32.50 -53.05 35.90
N SER A 74 -33.51 -53.29 35.07
CA SER A 74 -34.18 -54.60 34.90
C SER A 74 -33.29 -55.73 34.36
N THR A 75 -32.03 -55.42 34.06
CA THR A 75 -30.98 -56.39 33.74
C THR A 75 -30.26 -56.94 34.98
N CYS A 76 -30.54 -56.36 36.16
CA CYS A 76 -29.96 -56.68 37.47
C CYS A 76 -28.44 -56.68 37.53
N HIS A 77 -27.83 -55.84 36.70
CA HIS A 77 -26.45 -55.39 36.79
C HIS A 77 -26.43 -53.96 37.28
N VAL A 78 -25.46 -53.59 38.12
CA VAL A 78 -25.36 -52.21 38.61
C VAL A 78 -25.22 -51.25 37.43
N ALA A 79 -26.04 -50.19 37.43
CA ALA A 79 -26.00 -49.07 36.50
C ALA A 79 -24.55 -48.62 36.21
N TYR A 80 -24.19 -48.56 34.93
CA TYR A 80 -22.88 -48.05 34.51
C TYR A 80 -22.97 -47.28 33.21
N CYS A 81 -22.08 -46.33 33.04
CA CYS A 81 -22.13 -45.48 31.86
C CYS A 81 -21.75 -46.21 30.57
N GLY A 82 -22.55 -45.94 29.53
CA GLY A 82 -22.51 -46.60 28.24
C GLY A 82 -23.34 -47.89 28.20
N ASP A 83 -24.24 -48.10 29.15
CA ASP A 83 -25.10 -49.30 29.22
C ASP A 83 -26.41 -49.17 28.44
N GLY A 84 -26.72 -47.97 27.93
CA GLY A 84 -27.88 -47.68 27.10
C GLY A 84 -28.98 -46.87 27.79
N PHE A 85 -28.84 -46.58 29.09
CA PHE A 85 -29.80 -45.84 29.90
C PHE A 85 -29.14 -44.70 30.67
N VAL A 86 -29.87 -43.61 30.90
CA VAL A 86 -29.39 -42.50 31.75
C VAL A 86 -29.96 -42.69 33.14
N HIS A 87 -29.09 -43.02 34.10
CA HIS A 87 -29.47 -43.34 35.48
C HIS A 87 -29.61 -42.11 36.38
N THR A 88 -30.82 -41.89 36.90
CA THR A 88 -31.19 -40.70 37.66
C THR A 88 -30.36 -40.57 38.94
N GLY A 89 -29.54 -39.51 39.00
CA GLY A 89 -28.70 -39.22 40.18
C GLY A 89 -27.39 -40.01 40.21
N ILE A 90 -27.12 -40.86 39.22
CA ILE A 90 -25.86 -41.58 39.04
C ILE A 90 -25.05 -40.94 37.90
N GLU A 91 -25.68 -40.60 36.78
CA GLU A 91 -25.03 -39.95 35.63
C GLU A 91 -25.93 -38.89 34.96
N GLN A 92 -25.35 -38.07 34.10
CA GLN A 92 -26.07 -37.02 33.38
C GLN A 92 -26.33 -37.37 31.90
N CYS A 93 -25.62 -38.38 31.39
CA CYS A 93 -25.64 -38.88 30.02
C CYS A 93 -24.98 -40.27 29.98
N ASP A 94 -25.12 -41.00 28.86
CA ASP A 94 -24.81 -42.43 28.79
C ASP A 94 -24.10 -42.85 27.48
N THR A 95 -23.33 -41.97 26.82
CA THR A 95 -22.61 -42.43 25.63
C THR A 95 -21.37 -43.24 26.01
N ALA A 96 -21.15 -44.38 25.34
CA ALA A 96 -19.95 -45.19 25.50
C ALA A 96 -18.69 -44.45 24.99
N GLY A 97 -18.16 -43.54 25.82
CA GLY A 97 -17.04 -42.64 25.54
C GLY A 97 -17.46 -41.20 25.24
N ALA A 98 -16.47 -40.30 25.15
CA ALA A 98 -16.69 -38.89 24.91
C ALA A 98 -17.39 -38.63 23.57
N SER A 99 -18.52 -37.92 23.61
CA SER A 99 -19.38 -37.58 22.49
C SER A 99 -19.71 -36.08 22.49
N ALA A 100 -20.63 -35.65 21.61
CA ALA A 100 -21.11 -34.27 21.63
C ALA A 100 -21.93 -33.92 22.87
N ASP A 101 -22.49 -34.94 23.52
CA ASP A 101 -23.49 -34.78 24.57
C ASP A 101 -23.06 -35.45 25.89
N CYS A 102 -21.86 -36.06 25.95
CA CYS A 102 -21.40 -36.78 27.14
C CYS A 102 -19.87 -36.92 27.22
N ASP A 103 -19.31 -36.81 28.41
CA ASP A 103 -17.91 -37.12 28.72
C ASP A 103 -17.67 -38.63 28.95
N TRP A 104 -16.41 -39.02 29.13
CA TRP A 104 -16.08 -40.41 29.45
C TRP A 104 -16.52 -40.84 30.86
N ASP A 105 -16.66 -39.89 31.77
CA ASP A 105 -17.14 -40.04 33.15
C ASP A 105 -18.59 -39.56 33.32
N CYS A 106 -19.28 -39.34 32.19
CA CYS A 106 -20.74 -39.33 32.13
C CYS A 106 -21.37 -38.11 32.79
N SER A 107 -20.53 -37.07 32.89
CA SER A 107 -20.93 -35.67 32.94
C SER A 107 -21.28 -35.14 31.56
N VAL A 108 -22.08 -34.08 31.55
CA VAL A 108 -22.31 -33.30 30.34
C VAL A 108 -21.02 -32.53 29.99
N PRO A 109 -20.59 -32.48 28.72
CA PRO A 109 -19.44 -31.70 28.29
C PRO A 109 -19.59 -30.24 28.68
N VAL A 110 -18.64 -29.72 29.46
CA VAL A 110 -18.64 -28.31 29.86
C VAL A 110 -17.26 -27.71 29.66
N CYS A 111 -17.19 -26.68 28.82
CA CYS A 111 -15.98 -25.89 28.69
C CYS A 111 -15.46 -25.40 30.05
N GLY A 112 -14.22 -25.75 30.37
CA GLY A 112 -13.52 -25.43 31.61
C GLY A 112 -13.54 -26.56 32.66
N ASP A 113 -14.00 -27.76 32.32
CA ASP A 113 -13.93 -28.95 33.20
C ASP A 113 -12.59 -29.71 33.12
N GLY A 114 -11.73 -29.36 32.16
CA GLY A 114 -10.42 -29.97 31.94
C GLY A 114 -10.45 -31.20 31.03
N ILE A 115 -11.59 -31.50 30.42
CA ILE A 115 -11.79 -32.59 29.46
C ILE A 115 -11.98 -31.94 28.08
N LEU A 116 -11.21 -32.39 27.08
CA LEU A 116 -11.33 -31.84 25.72
C LEU A 116 -12.43 -32.56 24.92
N ASN A 117 -13.57 -31.91 24.76
CA ASN A 117 -14.75 -32.44 24.08
C ASN A 117 -14.88 -31.93 22.65
N ARG A 118 -14.05 -32.48 21.76
CA ARG A 118 -14.09 -32.14 20.32
C ARG A 118 -15.45 -32.41 19.67
N GLY A 119 -16.18 -33.41 20.14
CA GLY A 119 -17.53 -33.73 19.67
C GLY A 119 -18.55 -32.63 19.99
N ALA A 120 -18.37 -31.95 21.13
CA ALA A 120 -19.20 -30.85 21.60
C ALA A 120 -18.76 -29.48 21.04
N GLY A 121 -17.65 -29.43 20.30
CA GLY A 121 -17.15 -28.23 19.62
C GLY A 121 -15.94 -27.56 20.29
N GLU A 122 -15.41 -28.13 21.36
CA GLU A 122 -14.23 -27.59 22.03
C GLU A 122 -12.95 -27.82 21.22
N GLN A 123 -12.12 -26.77 21.12
CA GLN A 123 -10.83 -26.84 20.43
C GLN A 123 -9.67 -27.03 21.42
N CYS A 124 -9.86 -26.55 22.65
CA CYS A 124 -8.98 -26.73 23.79
C CYS A 124 -9.83 -26.76 25.07
N ASP A 125 -9.27 -27.30 26.15
CA ASP A 125 -9.83 -27.16 27.49
C ASP A 125 -8.69 -27.26 28.51
N GLN A 126 -8.34 -26.15 29.17
CA GLN A 126 -7.34 -26.11 30.23
C GLN A 126 -7.98 -26.05 31.62
N GLY A 127 -9.26 -26.42 31.71
CA GLY A 127 -10.07 -26.35 32.91
C GLY A 127 -10.20 -24.93 33.43
N ALA A 128 -10.04 -24.79 34.74
CA ALA A 128 -9.98 -23.48 35.42
C ALA A 128 -8.83 -22.56 34.98
N GLN A 129 -7.95 -22.99 34.05
CA GLN A 129 -6.89 -22.15 33.48
C GLN A 129 -7.27 -21.49 32.15
N ASN A 130 -8.48 -21.73 31.63
CA ASN A 130 -9.01 -20.96 30.49
C ASN A 130 -8.99 -19.46 30.82
N SER A 131 -8.69 -18.62 29.83
CA SER A 131 -8.55 -17.18 30.01
C SER A 131 -8.62 -16.40 28.70
N ASP A 132 -9.46 -15.37 28.68
CA ASP A 132 -9.57 -14.39 27.59
C ASP A 132 -8.56 -13.23 27.70
N HIS A 133 -7.58 -13.35 28.59
CA HIS A 133 -6.60 -12.30 28.86
C HIS A 133 -5.16 -12.80 28.87
N ARG A 134 -4.98 -14.13 28.83
CA ARG A 134 -3.68 -14.76 28.87
C ARG A 134 -3.25 -15.10 27.46
N ALA A 135 -2.07 -14.61 27.08
CA ALA A 135 -1.41 -15.01 25.84
C ALA A 135 -1.23 -16.54 25.80
N ASP A 136 -1.55 -17.13 24.64
CA ASP A 136 -1.52 -18.56 24.33
C ASP A 136 -2.44 -19.41 25.24
N GLY A 137 -3.37 -18.76 25.95
CA GLY A 137 -4.38 -19.42 26.78
C GLY A 137 -5.52 -19.97 25.93
N CYS A 138 -6.09 -21.10 26.36
CA CYS A 138 -7.40 -21.50 25.87
C CYS A 138 -8.43 -20.45 26.30
N ARG A 139 -9.29 -19.98 25.40
CA ARG A 139 -10.30 -18.97 25.73
C ARG A 139 -11.38 -19.56 26.63
N GLU A 140 -12.13 -18.72 27.34
CA GLU A 140 -13.19 -19.15 28.26
C GLU A 140 -14.37 -19.83 27.53
N ASP A 141 -14.44 -19.70 26.20
CA ASP A 141 -15.36 -20.42 25.33
C ASP A 141 -14.75 -21.68 24.68
N CYS A 142 -13.56 -22.11 25.14
CA CYS A 142 -12.84 -23.29 24.65
C CYS A 142 -12.41 -23.21 23.18
N SER A 143 -12.32 -21.98 22.65
CA SER A 143 -11.62 -21.71 21.40
C SER A 143 -10.11 -21.57 21.61
N LEU A 144 -9.35 -21.99 20.59
CA LEU A 144 -7.91 -21.73 20.56
C LEU A 144 -7.66 -20.23 20.33
N PRO A 145 -6.54 -19.69 20.84
CA PRO A 145 -6.14 -18.31 20.59
C PRO A 145 -6.06 -18.00 19.10
N PHE A 146 -6.57 -16.83 18.68
CA PHE A 146 -6.64 -16.44 17.28
C PHE A 146 -6.57 -14.93 17.07
N CYS A 147 -6.03 -14.55 15.91
CA CYS A 147 -5.97 -13.16 15.49
C CYS A 147 -7.36 -12.51 15.40
N GLY A 148 -7.57 -11.47 16.21
CA GLY A 148 -8.81 -10.71 16.34
C GLY A 148 -9.59 -11.01 17.62
N ASP A 149 -9.02 -11.75 18.57
CA ASP A 149 -9.67 -12.05 19.85
C ASP A 149 -9.37 -11.03 20.97
N GLY A 150 -8.49 -10.06 20.71
CA GLY A 150 -8.16 -8.97 21.63
C GLY A 150 -7.02 -9.29 22.60
N VAL A 151 -6.35 -10.44 22.44
CA VAL A 151 -5.18 -10.83 23.22
C VAL A 151 -4.00 -11.00 22.29
N HIS A 152 -2.82 -10.52 22.71
CA HIS A 152 -1.61 -10.66 21.90
C HIS A 152 -0.98 -12.04 22.12
N ASP A 153 -1.19 -12.97 21.18
CA ASP A 153 -0.70 -14.34 21.25
C ASP A 153 0.61 -14.57 20.46
N SER A 154 1.22 -15.75 20.67
CA SER A 154 2.45 -16.13 19.98
C SER A 154 2.23 -16.27 18.47
N GLY A 155 2.86 -15.38 17.70
CA GLY A 155 2.77 -15.34 16.23
C GLY A 155 2.13 -14.07 15.69
N GLU A 156 1.54 -13.28 16.58
CA GLU A 156 0.96 -11.97 16.29
C GLU A 156 1.98 -10.87 16.63
N GLU A 157 1.89 -9.74 15.95
CA GLU A 157 2.66 -8.52 16.29
C GLU A 157 1.79 -7.49 17.02
N CYS A 158 0.47 -7.61 16.87
CA CYS A 158 -0.55 -6.80 17.49
C CYS A 158 -1.87 -7.60 17.52
N ASP A 159 -2.78 -7.24 18.42
CA ASP A 159 -4.17 -7.72 18.37
C ASP A 159 -5.09 -6.65 18.96
N SER A 160 -5.92 -6.03 18.11
CA SER A 160 -6.91 -5.02 18.50
C SER A 160 -8.33 -5.61 18.55
N GLY A 161 -8.45 -6.92 18.62
CA GLY A 161 -9.71 -7.65 18.62
C GLY A 161 -10.49 -7.43 17.33
N GLU A 162 -11.80 -7.22 17.47
CA GLU A 162 -12.71 -6.89 16.36
C GLU A 162 -12.33 -5.62 15.57
N HIS A 163 -11.42 -4.79 16.09
CA HIS A 163 -10.94 -3.58 15.43
C HIS A 163 -9.73 -3.81 14.52
N ASN A 164 -9.26 -5.05 14.38
CA ASN A 164 -8.24 -5.39 13.38
C ASN A 164 -8.72 -5.02 11.97
N GLY A 165 -7.90 -4.26 11.24
CA GLY A 165 -8.23 -3.73 9.92
C GLY A 165 -9.21 -2.55 9.91
N ALA A 166 -9.75 -2.12 11.06
CA ALA A 166 -10.63 -0.96 11.15
C ALA A 166 -9.86 0.38 11.12
N ASN A 167 -8.61 0.37 11.58
CA ASN A 167 -7.68 1.49 11.47
C ASN A 167 -6.45 1.05 10.66
N PRO A 168 -6.18 1.68 9.50
CA PRO A 168 -5.06 1.34 8.64
C PRO A 168 -3.67 1.48 9.28
N ASN A 169 -3.55 2.18 10.41
CA ASN A 169 -2.28 2.39 11.13
C ASN A 169 -2.15 1.62 12.44
N ALA A 170 -3.11 0.76 12.77
CA ALA A 170 -3.12 0.04 14.04
C ALA A 170 -2.66 -1.39 13.85
N CYS A 171 -3.62 -2.30 13.74
CA CYS A 171 -3.37 -3.71 13.57
C CYS A 171 -4.10 -4.18 12.31
N SER A 172 -3.38 -4.81 11.39
CA SER A 172 -3.99 -5.37 10.19
C SER A 172 -4.93 -6.54 10.53
N ALA A 173 -5.78 -6.92 9.57
CA ALA A 173 -6.66 -8.10 9.71
C ALA A 173 -5.91 -9.43 9.86
N SER A 174 -4.58 -9.44 9.72
CA SER A 174 -3.71 -10.59 9.90
C SER A 174 -2.74 -10.43 11.08
N CYS A 175 -3.05 -9.52 12.02
CA CYS A 175 -2.30 -9.30 13.26
C CYS A 175 -0.82 -8.94 13.05
N ARG A 176 -0.59 -8.18 11.97
CA ARG A 176 0.69 -7.53 11.66
C ARG A 176 0.57 -6.03 11.84
N ILE A 177 1.64 -5.39 12.30
CA ILE A 177 1.71 -3.93 12.34
C ILE A 177 1.89 -3.43 10.90
N PRO A 178 1.01 -2.54 10.39
CA PRO A 178 1.15 -1.95 9.06
C PRO A 178 2.48 -1.22 8.90
N TYR A 179 3.17 -1.42 7.78
CA TYR A 179 4.45 -0.77 7.51
C TYR A 179 4.69 -0.55 6.02
N CYS A 180 5.50 0.47 5.72
CA CYS A 180 5.84 0.78 4.34
C CYS A 180 6.58 -0.38 3.65
N GLY A 181 5.99 -0.89 2.57
CA GLY A 181 6.45 -2.03 1.79
C GLY A 181 5.73 -3.34 2.12
N ASP A 182 4.63 -3.30 2.87
CA ASP A 182 3.83 -4.48 3.22
C ASP A 182 2.84 -4.91 2.12
N GLY A 183 2.76 -4.15 1.02
CA GLY A 183 1.89 -4.46 -0.11
C GLY A 183 0.51 -3.83 -0.04
N VAL A 184 0.24 -2.99 0.97
CA VAL A 184 -1.02 -2.27 1.14
C VAL A 184 -0.72 -0.79 1.37
N VAL A 185 -1.41 0.10 0.65
CA VAL A 185 -1.28 1.54 0.90
C VAL A 185 -2.11 1.92 2.12
N ASN A 186 -1.46 2.17 3.26
CA ASN A 186 -2.09 2.49 4.54
C ASN A 186 -2.43 4.00 4.66
N GLU A 187 -3.25 4.38 5.65
CA GLU A 187 -3.66 5.78 5.86
C GLU A 187 -2.47 6.65 6.32
N GLY A 188 -1.98 7.53 5.45
CA GLY A 188 -0.77 8.33 5.70
C GLY A 188 0.42 7.90 4.84
N GLU A 189 0.33 6.74 4.20
CA GLU A 189 1.18 6.37 3.08
C GLU A 189 0.58 6.96 1.79
N ARG A 190 1.45 7.48 0.92
CA ARG A 190 1.01 8.03 -0.38
C ARG A 190 1.17 7.04 -1.54
N CYS A 191 1.95 5.99 -1.32
CA CYS A 191 2.23 4.86 -2.19
C CYS A 191 2.83 3.74 -1.33
N ASP A 192 2.96 2.52 -1.86
CA ASP A 192 3.62 1.41 -1.15
C ASP A 192 4.54 0.62 -2.11
N PRO A 193 5.86 0.49 -1.82
CA PRO A 193 6.78 -0.20 -2.72
C PRO A 193 6.51 -1.71 -2.86
N GLY A 194 5.83 -2.34 -1.90
CA GLY A 194 5.37 -3.73 -1.94
C GLY A 194 4.09 -3.94 -2.77
N ALA A 195 3.32 -2.88 -3.04
CA ALA A 195 2.08 -2.92 -3.82
C ALA A 195 2.30 -2.89 -5.35
N GLY A 196 3.55 -2.85 -5.80
CA GLY A 196 3.91 -2.75 -7.22
C GLY A 196 4.17 -1.33 -7.70
N ASP A 197 4.20 -0.34 -6.80
CA ASP A 197 4.55 1.04 -7.11
C ASP A 197 6.07 1.18 -7.22
N SER A 198 6.62 1.00 -8.44
CA SER A 198 8.07 1.10 -8.73
C SER A 198 8.69 2.47 -8.49
N PHE A 199 7.91 3.42 -7.99
CA PHE A 199 8.27 4.81 -7.78
C PHE A 199 7.91 5.28 -6.36
N CYS A 200 7.73 4.34 -5.44
CA CYS A 200 7.56 4.61 -4.04
C CYS A 200 8.87 4.42 -3.27
N SER A 201 9.20 5.37 -2.38
CA SER A 201 10.37 5.26 -1.52
C SER A 201 10.14 4.27 -0.38
N THR A 202 11.20 3.87 0.32
CA THR A 202 11.13 3.05 1.54
C THR A 202 10.48 3.77 2.74
N THR A 203 10.11 5.05 2.57
CA THR A 203 9.36 5.83 3.55
C THR A 203 7.96 6.19 3.07
N CYS A 204 7.46 5.49 2.03
CA CYS A 204 6.12 5.62 1.48
C CYS A 204 5.76 7.04 1.01
N THR A 205 6.80 7.70 0.48
CA THR A 205 6.70 8.98 -0.22
C THR A 205 6.90 8.76 -1.71
N PRO A 206 6.13 9.46 -2.57
CA PRO A 206 6.30 9.35 -4.01
C PRO A 206 7.69 9.85 -4.41
N THR A 207 8.44 9.07 -5.19
CA THR A 207 9.74 9.49 -5.76
C THR A 207 9.58 10.35 -7.02
N TRP A 208 8.34 10.62 -7.44
CA TRP A 208 8.00 11.45 -8.60
C TRP A 208 8.00 12.96 -8.32
N GLN A 209 8.46 13.41 -7.14
CA GLN A 209 8.60 14.84 -6.88
C GLN A 209 9.72 15.43 -7.73
N ALA A 210 9.40 15.80 -8.97
CA ALA A 210 10.39 16.39 -9.85
C ALA A 210 11.02 17.62 -9.17
N THR A 211 12.34 17.61 -9.07
CA THR A 211 13.12 18.75 -8.59
C THR A 211 13.31 19.77 -9.69
N ALA A 212 13.25 19.34 -10.96
CA ALA A 212 13.27 20.23 -12.09
C ALA A 212 12.23 20.00 -13.18
N ILE A 213 11.91 21.07 -13.91
CA ILE A 213 11.10 21.06 -15.14
C ILE A 213 11.70 22.04 -16.14
N THR A 214 11.70 21.65 -17.42
CA THR A 214 12.18 22.43 -18.57
C THR A 214 11.25 22.18 -19.76
N VAL A 215 11.11 23.17 -20.64
CA VAL A 215 10.21 23.10 -21.80
C VAL A 215 10.98 23.48 -23.07
N GLY A 216 11.07 22.54 -24.01
CA GLY A 216 11.56 22.76 -25.38
C GLY A 216 10.41 23.20 -26.29
N TRP A 217 10.59 23.27 -27.62
CA TRP A 217 9.51 23.74 -28.51
C TRP A 217 8.27 22.84 -28.49
N TRP A 218 8.48 21.52 -28.47
CA TRP A 218 7.41 20.54 -28.63
C TRP A 218 7.48 19.39 -27.61
N HIS A 219 8.36 19.48 -26.63
CA HIS A 219 8.54 18.51 -25.56
C HIS A 219 8.86 19.22 -24.25
N ALA A 220 8.61 18.54 -23.15
CA ALA A 220 9.01 18.98 -21.83
C ALA A 220 9.70 17.83 -21.11
N CYS A 221 10.57 18.16 -20.18
CA CYS A 221 11.24 17.19 -19.35
C CYS A 221 11.21 17.62 -17.88
N ALA A 222 11.13 16.64 -17.00
CA ALA A 222 11.27 16.78 -15.57
C ALA A 222 12.51 16.02 -15.09
N LEU A 223 13.16 16.53 -14.05
CA LEU A 223 14.26 15.85 -13.35
C LEU A 223 13.76 15.38 -11.99
N LEU A 224 13.92 14.10 -11.70
CA LEU A 224 13.57 13.52 -10.41
C LEU A 224 14.64 13.75 -9.34
N PRO A 225 14.32 13.60 -8.03
CA PRO A 225 15.28 13.79 -6.94
C PRO A 225 16.48 12.84 -7.00
N ASP A 226 16.29 11.66 -7.60
CA ASP A 226 17.35 10.67 -7.80
C ASP A 226 18.19 10.93 -9.06
N GLY A 227 17.96 12.04 -9.75
CA GLY A 227 18.68 12.47 -10.96
C GLY A 227 18.17 11.85 -12.26
N ARG A 228 17.13 11.01 -12.25
CA ARG A 228 16.56 10.47 -13.48
C ARG A 228 15.74 11.52 -14.23
N PRO A 229 15.95 11.72 -15.54
CA PRO A 229 15.08 12.57 -16.36
C PRO A 229 13.86 11.79 -16.87
N ILE A 230 12.71 12.46 -16.95
CA ILE A 230 11.49 11.98 -17.61
C ILE A 230 11.08 13.03 -18.62
N CYS A 231 10.86 12.64 -19.87
CA CYS A 231 10.46 13.56 -20.93
C CYS A 231 9.16 13.10 -21.60
N TRP A 232 8.38 14.06 -22.08
CA TRP A 232 7.12 13.82 -22.79
C TRP A 232 6.90 14.87 -23.89
N GLY A 233 6.03 14.53 -24.85
CA GLY A 233 5.73 15.38 -26.00
C GLY A 233 6.28 14.79 -27.31
N ASN A 234 6.65 15.65 -28.25
CA ASN A 234 7.19 15.23 -29.54
C ASN A 234 8.48 14.41 -29.35
N ASN A 235 8.60 13.32 -30.10
CA ASN A 235 9.74 12.42 -30.01
C ASN A 235 10.24 11.97 -31.39
N ASN A 236 9.98 12.77 -32.44
CA ASN A 236 10.32 12.39 -33.81
C ASN A 236 11.84 12.23 -34.03
N LEU A 237 12.65 12.85 -33.17
CA LEU A 237 14.11 12.86 -33.25
C LEU A 237 14.73 12.24 -31.99
N GLY A 238 13.94 11.59 -31.13
CA GLY A 238 14.39 11.00 -29.88
C GLY A 238 14.51 11.98 -28.71
N GLN A 239 14.10 13.24 -28.85
CA GLN A 239 14.29 14.28 -27.82
C GLN A 239 13.52 14.05 -26.50
N SER A 240 12.49 13.19 -26.53
CA SER A 240 11.74 12.76 -25.36
C SER A 240 12.13 11.34 -24.89
N SER A 241 13.24 10.79 -25.41
CA SER A 241 13.75 9.47 -25.05
C SER A 241 15.12 9.60 -24.37
N PRO A 242 15.18 9.95 -23.08
CA PRO A 242 16.45 10.06 -22.38
C PRO A 242 17.20 8.71 -22.39
N PRO A 243 18.54 8.72 -22.49
CA PRO A 243 19.35 7.50 -22.39
C PRO A 243 19.06 6.67 -21.13
N GLU A 244 19.11 5.35 -21.26
CA GLU A 244 18.94 4.45 -20.12
C GLU A 244 20.02 4.68 -19.06
N GLU A 245 19.64 4.51 -17.79
CA GLU A 245 20.51 4.65 -16.62
C GLU A 245 21.14 6.06 -16.41
N LEU A 246 20.76 7.06 -17.22
CA LEU A 246 21.26 8.43 -17.08
C LEU A 246 20.88 9.05 -15.72
N ARG A 247 21.83 9.78 -15.13
CA ARG A 247 21.66 10.57 -13.90
C ARG A 247 22.21 11.96 -14.10
N LEU A 248 21.39 12.96 -13.78
CA LEU A 248 21.68 14.37 -14.03
C LEU A 248 21.46 15.20 -12.76
N THR A 249 22.21 16.28 -12.62
CA THR A 249 22.02 17.34 -11.63
C THR A 249 21.29 18.55 -12.23
N GLN A 250 21.33 18.70 -13.55
CA GLN A 250 20.63 19.74 -14.29
C GLN A 250 20.07 19.20 -15.61
N ILE A 251 18.95 19.74 -16.08
CA ILE A 251 18.37 19.45 -17.38
C ILE A 251 17.90 20.74 -18.06
N SER A 252 18.09 20.84 -19.37
CA SER A 252 17.64 21.94 -20.21
C SER A 252 17.18 21.40 -21.57
N ALA A 253 15.96 21.76 -21.96
CA ALA A 253 15.34 21.35 -23.22
C ALA A 253 15.39 22.48 -24.24
N GLY A 254 15.95 22.19 -25.41
CA GLY A 254 16.00 23.10 -26.55
C GLY A 254 14.85 22.88 -27.53
N GLY A 255 15.00 23.31 -28.78
CA GLY A 255 13.94 23.16 -29.79
C GLY A 255 13.64 21.71 -30.13
N TYR A 256 14.68 20.91 -30.37
CA TYR A 256 14.59 19.51 -30.82
C TYR A 256 15.57 18.57 -30.15
N HIS A 257 16.21 19.01 -29.07
CA HIS A 257 17.17 18.24 -28.30
C HIS A 257 16.99 18.58 -26.82
N THR A 258 17.55 17.73 -25.97
CA THR A 258 17.63 17.96 -24.53
C THR A 258 19.05 17.68 -24.09
N CYS A 259 19.56 18.52 -23.21
CA CYS A 259 20.89 18.39 -22.62
C CYS A 259 20.76 18.34 -21.11
N GLY A 260 21.67 17.62 -20.47
CA GLY A 260 21.78 17.55 -19.03
C GLY A 260 23.23 17.56 -18.57
N LEU A 261 23.42 18.00 -17.33
CA LEU A 261 24.71 17.97 -16.64
C LEU A 261 24.72 16.80 -15.65
N THR A 262 25.79 16.00 -15.67
CA THR A 262 26.02 14.93 -14.70
C THR A 262 26.67 15.46 -13.42
N GLU A 263 26.73 14.64 -12.36
CA GLU A 263 27.45 15.00 -11.12
C GLU A 263 28.96 15.19 -11.35
N ASP A 264 29.54 14.45 -12.30
CA ASP A 264 30.95 14.56 -12.69
C ASP A 264 31.26 15.80 -13.56
N GLY A 265 30.24 16.61 -13.88
CA GLY A 265 30.38 17.81 -14.71
C GLY A 265 30.46 17.53 -16.21
N GLU A 266 30.15 16.32 -16.66
CA GLU A 266 30.00 16.00 -18.09
C GLU A 266 28.60 16.36 -18.60
N ILE A 267 28.51 16.80 -19.86
CA ILE A 267 27.24 17.11 -20.53
C ILE A 267 26.82 15.93 -21.39
N VAL A 268 25.58 15.49 -21.22
CA VAL A 268 24.94 14.48 -22.06
C VAL A 268 23.75 15.12 -22.76
N CYS A 269 23.74 15.08 -24.08
CA CYS A 269 22.62 15.57 -24.88
C CYS A 269 22.05 14.44 -25.76
N TRP A 270 20.75 14.50 -26.03
CA TRP A 270 20.04 13.56 -26.89
C TRP A 270 18.98 14.30 -27.73
N GLY A 271 18.53 13.68 -28.81
CA GLY A 271 17.65 14.31 -29.79
C GLY A 271 18.39 14.74 -31.06
N ALA A 272 17.89 15.75 -31.74
CA ALA A 272 18.44 16.20 -33.01
C ALA A 272 19.91 16.64 -32.93
N GLY A 273 20.69 16.33 -33.98
CA GLY A 273 22.09 16.78 -34.12
C GLY A 273 23.15 15.84 -33.54
N GLU A 274 22.91 14.53 -33.48
CA GLU A 274 23.84 13.55 -32.89
C GLU A 274 25.16 13.40 -33.68
N SER A 275 25.19 13.79 -34.95
CA SER A 275 26.38 13.67 -35.78
C SER A 275 27.37 14.80 -35.50
N GLU A 276 28.62 14.45 -35.16
CA GLU A 276 29.78 15.36 -35.08
C GLU A 276 30.18 15.99 -36.44
N SER A 277 29.41 15.81 -37.51
CA SER A 277 29.77 16.35 -38.82
C SER A 277 29.67 17.87 -38.81
N GLU A 278 30.81 18.53 -38.66
CA GLU A 278 31.01 19.99 -38.75
C GLU A 278 30.60 20.61 -40.11
N GLU A 279 30.18 19.79 -41.09
CA GLU A 279 30.22 20.18 -42.50
C GLU A 279 28.94 20.83 -43.06
N SER A 280 27.81 20.86 -42.35
CA SER A 280 26.68 21.77 -42.62
C SER A 280 25.50 21.42 -41.71
N CYS A 281 24.87 22.42 -41.07
CA CYS A 281 23.51 22.25 -40.54
C CYS A 281 22.60 21.65 -41.62
N TYR A 282 21.92 20.54 -41.31
CA TYR A 282 20.93 19.97 -42.22
C TYR A 282 19.67 20.84 -42.23
N PHE A 283 19.27 21.28 -43.42
CA PHE A 283 18.03 22.03 -43.64
C PHE A 283 16.91 21.07 -44.03
N SER A 284 15.89 20.96 -43.19
CA SER A 284 14.63 20.31 -43.54
C SER A 284 13.64 21.37 -44.03
N CYS A 285 13.26 21.30 -45.31
CA CYS A 285 12.30 22.23 -45.89
C CYS A 285 10.94 21.56 -46.10
N ASN A 286 9.87 22.24 -45.71
CA ASN A 286 8.50 21.88 -46.07
C ASN A 286 7.83 23.05 -46.80
N GLY A 287 8.02 23.11 -48.12
CA GLY A 287 7.64 24.27 -48.92
C GLY A 287 8.60 25.46 -48.74
N ASP A 288 8.08 26.65 -48.46
CA ASP A 288 8.86 27.88 -48.30
C ASP A 288 9.53 28.02 -46.91
N LEU A 289 9.22 27.12 -45.96
CA LEU A 289 9.82 27.10 -44.62
C LEU A 289 10.93 26.05 -44.56
N CYS A 290 12.17 26.51 -44.46
CA CYS A 290 13.34 25.68 -44.22
C CYS A 290 13.79 25.84 -42.75
N GLN A 291 13.84 24.74 -42.01
CA GLN A 291 14.32 24.69 -40.64
C GLN A 291 15.70 24.04 -40.58
N ARG A 292 16.61 24.68 -39.86
CA ARG A 292 17.91 24.10 -39.49
C ARG A 292 17.63 23.12 -38.35
N LEU A 293 17.90 21.82 -38.56
CA LEU A 293 17.42 20.78 -37.64
C LEU A 293 18.56 19.98 -37.00
N GLU A 294 19.63 19.69 -37.73
CA GLU A 294 20.77 18.94 -37.22
C GLU A 294 22.04 19.77 -37.43
N CYS A 295 22.39 20.53 -36.41
CA CYS A 295 23.52 21.46 -36.38
C CYS A 295 24.65 20.99 -35.46
N GLY A 296 24.59 19.76 -34.96
CA GLY A 296 25.52 19.26 -33.94
C GLY A 296 25.14 19.70 -32.51
N GLN A 297 23.92 20.16 -32.27
CA GLN A 297 23.51 20.73 -30.98
C GLN A 297 23.48 19.72 -29.83
N SER A 298 23.36 18.42 -30.13
CA SER A 298 23.54 17.34 -29.15
C SER A 298 24.96 16.76 -29.11
N ALA A 299 25.88 17.22 -29.97
CA ALA A 299 27.29 16.85 -29.94
C ALA A 299 28.06 17.71 -28.92
N ALA A 300 27.84 17.45 -27.62
CA ALA A 300 28.46 18.20 -26.54
C ALA A 300 30.00 18.08 -26.56
N PRO A 301 30.75 19.21 -26.54
CA PRO A 301 32.20 19.17 -26.47
C PRO A 301 32.68 18.54 -25.15
N LYS A 302 33.73 17.73 -25.21
CA LYS A 302 34.32 17.11 -24.01
C LYS A 302 34.91 18.17 -23.09
N GLY A 303 34.59 18.11 -21.80
CA GLY A 303 35.04 19.05 -20.79
C GLY A 303 34.33 18.87 -19.46
N ALA A 304 34.71 19.68 -18.47
CA ALA A 304 34.05 19.76 -17.17
C ALA A 304 33.30 21.09 -17.06
N TYR A 305 32.00 21.00 -16.82
CA TYR A 305 31.04 22.10 -16.88
C TYR A 305 30.31 22.27 -15.55
N LEU A 306 29.83 23.49 -15.32
CA LEU A 306 29.05 23.89 -14.14
C LEU A 306 27.57 24.10 -14.47
N PHE A 307 27.26 24.36 -15.75
CA PHE A 307 25.91 24.73 -16.18
C PHE A 307 25.73 24.43 -17.68
N VAL A 308 24.53 24.06 -18.10
CA VAL A 308 24.12 23.92 -19.50
C VAL A 308 22.78 24.59 -19.77
N ALA A 309 22.68 25.31 -20.88
CA ALA A 309 21.46 25.92 -21.41
C ALA A 309 21.28 25.53 -22.88
N ALA A 310 20.16 24.89 -23.20
CA ALA A 310 19.79 24.51 -24.55
C ALA A 310 18.85 25.56 -25.15
N GLY A 311 19.26 26.19 -26.25
CA GLY A 311 18.43 27.09 -27.05
C GLY A 311 17.68 26.34 -28.16
N GLY A 312 17.24 27.05 -29.21
CA GLY A 312 16.48 26.45 -30.31
C GLY A 312 17.23 25.31 -30.99
N ASN A 313 18.37 25.62 -31.60
CA ASN A 313 19.24 24.65 -32.27
C ASN A 313 20.72 24.83 -31.88
N HIS A 314 21.00 25.50 -30.77
CA HIS A 314 22.32 25.65 -30.19
C HIS A 314 22.28 25.32 -28.71
N THR A 315 23.44 25.05 -28.14
CA THR A 315 23.60 24.79 -26.71
C THR A 315 24.80 25.58 -26.23
N CYS A 316 24.69 26.18 -25.04
CA CYS A 316 25.78 26.86 -24.38
C CYS A 316 25.99 26.25 -23.00
N ALA A 317 27.24 26.19 -22.58
CA ALA A 317 27.62 25.68 -21.27
C ALA A 317 28.66 26.58 -20.61
N ILE A 318 28.61 26.66 -19.29
CA ILE A 318 29.62 27.33 -18.46
C ILE A 318 30.64 26.27 -18.06
N ALA A 319 31.89 26.42 -18.47
CA ALA A 319 33.00 25.57 -18.06
C ALA A 319 33.39 25.83 -16.60
N SER A 320 34.14 24.91 -15.99
CA SER A 320 34.63 25.04 -14.60
C SER A 320 35.47 26.31 -14.30
N ASP A 321 35.99 26.99 -15.33
CA ASP A 321 36.69 28.27 -15.22
C ASP A 321 35.78 29.50 -15.47
N HIS A 322 34.46 29.29 -15.46
CA HIS A 322 33.40 30.26 -15.76
C HIS A 322 33.38 30.78 -17.21
N THR A 323 34.21 30.26 -18.12
CA THR A 323 34.11 30.60 -19.54
C THR A 323 32.91 29.91 -20.19
N VAL A 324 32.36 30.50 -21.25
CA VAL A 324 31.21 29.94 -21.97
C VAL A 324 31.66 29.30 -23.27
N ILE A 325 31.19 28.07 -23.49
CA ILE A 325 31.36 27.33 -24.74
C ILE A 325 29.97 27.11 -25.33
N CYS A 326 29.77 27.56 -26.56
CA CYS A 326 28.53 27.35 -27.31
C CYS A 326 28.79 26.56 -28.59
N TRP A 327 27.88 25.65 -28.93
CA TRP A 327 27.95 24.81 -30.12
C TRP A 327 26.55 24.60 -30.72
N GLY A 328 26.47 24.00 -31.90
CA GLY A 328 25.24 23.87 -32.66
C GLY A 328 25.08 24.99 -33.71
N ASP A 329 23.87 25.50 -33.87
CA ASP A 329 23.58 26.53 -34.87
C ASP A 329 24.22 27.87 -34.52
N SER A 330 25.15 28.32 -35.36
CA SER A 330 25.82 29.60 -35.24
C SER A 330 25.10 30.75 -35.95
N PHE A 331 23.91 30.52 -36.52
CA PHE A 331 23.16 31.56 -37.21
C PHE A 331 22.87 32.76 -36.28
N HIS A 332 23.18 33.97 -36.73
CA HIS A 332 23.17 35.23 -35.94
C HIS A 332 24.24 35.37 -34.83
N GLY A 333 25.24 34.49 -34.76
CA GLY A 333 26.30 34.58 -33.76
C GLY A 333 25.89 34.10 -32.37
N ALA A 334 24.83 33.30 -32.25
CA ALA A 334 24.38 32.73 -30.97
C ALA A 334 25.44 31.84 -30.29
N THR A 335 26.41 31.33 -31.05
CA THR A 335 27.54 30.56 -30.53
C THR A 335 28.79 31.40 -30.26
N GLU A 336 28.79 32.70 -30.57
CA GLU A 336 29.93 33.62 -30.39
C GLU A 336 29.91 34.23 -28.98
N ALA A 337 30.12 33.40 -27.96
CA ALA A 337 30.06 33.83 -26.57
C ALA A 337 31.16 34.87 -26.23
N PRO A 338 30.83 35.91 -25.44
CA PRO A 338 31.82 36.89 -24.98
C PRO A 338 32.90 36.26 -24.09
N MET A 339 34.13 36.76 -24.18
CA MET A 339 35.27 36.31 -23.37
C MET A 339 35.27 36.91 -21.96
N VAL A 340 34.20 36.65 -21.19
CA VAL A 340 34.05 37.00 -19.77
C VAL A 340 33.50 35.82 -18.98
N GLY A 341 33.60 35.85 -17.65
CA GLY A 341 33.12 34.77 -16.79
C GLY A 341 31.62 34.90 -16.47
N PHE A 342 30.88 33.80 -16.54
CA PHE A 342 29.43 33.71 -16.28
C PHE A 342 29.10 32.76 -15.11
N ASP A 343 27.96 33.03 -14.45
CA ASP A 343 27.39 32.20 -13.38
C ASP A 343 26.06 31.55 -13.77
N SER A 344 25.28 32.18 -14.66
CA SER A 344 24.05 31.60 -15.21
C SER A 344 23.89 31.93 -16.69
N LEU A 345 23.20 31.06 -17.43
CA LEU A 345 22.82 31.27 -18.82
C LEU A 345 21.33 31.00 -19.00
N ASP A 346 20.72 31.70 -19.96
CA ASP A 346 19.46 31.32 -20.56
C ASP A 346 19.57 31.44 -22.08
N ALA A 347 19.12 30.42 -22.80
CA ALA A 347 19.27 30.28 -24.24
C ALA A 347 17.89 30.07 -24.88
N THR A 348 17.59 30.85 -25.92
CA THR A 348 16.32 30.75 -26.67
C THR A 348 16.57 30.32 -28.11
N ASP A 349 15.59 30.47 -28.99
CA ASP A 349 15.65 30.11 -30.40
C ASP A 349 16.92 30.61 -31.12
N GLN A 350 17.35 31.85 -30.85
CA GLN A 350 18.45 32.50 -31.59
C GLN A 350 19.31 33.45 -30.73
N SER A 351 19.02 33.59 -29.44
CA SER A 351 19.78 34.43 -28.52
C SER A 351 20.19 33.66 -27.29
N THR A 352 21.27 34.11 -26.67
CA THR A 352 21.69 33.65 -25.35
C THR A 352 21.98 34.88 -24.50
N CYS A 353 21.51 34.87 -23.26
CA CYS A 353 21.86 35.84 -22.25
C CYS A 353 22.46 35.13 -21.05
N GLY A 354 23.33 35.81 -20.31
CA GLY A 354 23.90 35.29 -19.09
C GLY A 354 24.12 36.36 -18.04
N THR A 355 24.16 35.92 -16.79
CA THR A 355 24.68 36.74 -15.69
C THR A 355 26.18 36.48 -15.54
N THR A 356 26.97 37.54 -15.53
CA THR A 356 28.42 37.44 -15.33
C THR A 356 28.74 37.16 -13.86
N THR A 357 29.95 36.70 -13.59
CA THR A 357 30.52 36.60 -12.23
C THR A 357 30.59 37.95 -11.48
N THR A 358 30.43 39.06 -12.20
CA THR A 358 30.34 40.42 -11.64
C THR A 358 28.88 40.85 -11.39
N GLY A 359 27.90 40.04 -11.78
CA GLY A 359 26.47 40.31 -11.64
C GLY A 359 25.86 41.17 -12.75
N GLU A 360 26.53 41.29 -13.89
CA GLU A 360 26.05 42.02 -15.08
C GLU A 360 25.29 41.08 -16.02
N VAL A 361 24.30 41.60 -16.77
CA VAL A 361 23.62 40.83 -17.82
C VAL A 361 24.26 41.14 -19.15
N ILE A 362 24.72 40.10 -19.85
CA ILE A 362 25.27 40.21 -21.21
C ILE A 362 24.52 39.24 -22.11
N CYS A 363 24.10 39.73 -23.27
CA CYS A 363 23.40 38.96 -24.29
C CYS A 363 24.13 38.99 -25.63
N TRP A 364 24.02 37.91 -26.38
CA TRP A 364 24.57 37.77 -27.73
C TRP A 364 23.64 36.92 -28.60
N GLY A 365 23.92 36.85 -29.91
CA GLY A 365 23.00 36.30 -30.90
C GLY A 365 21.96 37.33 -31.38
N ASN A 366 20.76 36.87 -31.74
CA ASN A 366 19.68 37.71 -32.26
C ASN A 366 18.76 38.24 -31.14
N VAL A 367 19.18 39.31 -30.48
CA VAL A 367 18.41 39.98 -29.43
C VAL A 367 17.80 41.26 -30.00
N PHE A 368 16.46 41.37 -30.08
CA PHE A 368 15.79 42.54 -30.68
C PHE A 368 15.57 43.71 -29.71
N VAL A 369 16.22 43.66 -28.54
CA VAL A 369 16.11 44.67 -27.48
C VAL A 369 17.50 45.17 -27.09
N ASP A 370 17.64 46.48 -26.91
CA ASP A 370 18.88 47.05 -26.39
C ASP A 370 18.96 46.76 -24.89
N VAL A 371 19.86 45.83 -24.50
CA VAL A 371 20.22 45.57 -23.10
C VAL A 371 21.46 46.40 -22.80
N PRO A 372 21.35 47.51 -22.04
CA PRO A 372 22.50 48.36 -21.75
C PRO A 372 23.52 47.59 -20.91
N THR A 373 24.80 47.59 -21.32
CA THR A 373 25.90 46.88 -20.66
C THR A 373 26.22 47.35 -19.24
N ILE A 374 25.56 48.40 -18.74
CA ILE A 374 25.80 49.00 -17.43
C ILE A 374 24.43 49.32 -16.80
N HIS A 375 24.14 48.80 -15.60
CA HIS A 375 23.07 49.32 -14.76
C HIS A 375 23.39 49.31 -13.26
N ALA A 376 22.82 50.31 -12.58
CA ALA A 376 23.14 50.80 -11.24
C ALA A 376 22.35 50.11 -10.10
N VAL A 377 21.84 48.90 -10.33
CA VAL A 377 21.04 48.14 -9.36
C VAL A 377 21.78 46.83 -9.09
N ALA A 378 21.63 46.30 -7.87
CA ALA A 378 22.36 45.18 -7.28
C ALA A 378 22.63 43.99 -8.24
N PRO A 379 23.70 43.20 -8.02
CA PRO A 379 24.09 42.11 -8.92
C PRO A 379 22.93 41.14 -9.18
N TYR A 380 22.71 40.82 -10.46
CA TYR A 380 21.71 39.85 -10.89
C TYR A 380 22.21 38.41 -10.63
N ALA A 381 21.30 37.55 -10.19
CA ALA A 381 21.55 36.14 -9.90
C ALA A 381 21.04 35.22 -11.02
N THR A 382 19.96 35.60 -11.69
CA THR A 382 19.39 34.83 -12.80
C THR A 382 18.94 35.75 -13.92
N VAL A 383 18.88 35.22 -15.13
CA VAL A 383 18.38 35.89 -16.32
C VAL A 383 17.45 34.95 -17.06
N SER A 384 16.43 35.52 -17.70
CA SER A 384 15.64 34.86 -18.72
C SER A 384 15.54 35.76 -19.96
N THR A 385 15.65 35.16 -21.13
CA THR A 385 15.62 35.84 -22.43
C THR A 385 14.50 35.30 -23.30
N SER A 386 14.01 36.15 -24.18
CA SER A 386 13.22 35.80 -25.36
C SER A 386 13.58 36.78 -26.48
N PRO A 387 13.13 36.55 -27.73
CA PRO A 387 13.40 37.49 -28.82
C PRO A 387 12.94 38.93 -28.53
N GLY A 388 11.87 39.11 -27.74
CA GLY A 388 11.25 40.42 -27.50
C GLY A 388 11.39 40.98 -26.09
N ALA A 389 12.01 40.24 -25.17
CA ALA A 389 12.23 40.69 -23.80
C ALA A 389 13.43 39.99 -23.16
N VAL A 390 14.13 40.69 -22.28
CA VAL A 390 15.13 40.09 -21.38
C VAL A 390 14.74 40.51 -19.97
N CYS A 391 14.67 39.58 -19.04
CA CYS A 391 14.36 39.84 -17.65
C CYS A 391 15.42 39.21 -16.75
N ALA A 392 15.78 39.85 -15.65
CA ALA A 392 16.74 39.34 -14.69
C ALA A 392 16.25 39.57 -13.26
N LEU A 393 16.60 38.65 -12.36
CA LEU A 393 16.32 38.76 -10.93
C LEU A 393 17.61 38.95 -10.16
N THR A 394 17.55 39.83 -9.16
CA THR A 394 18.57 39.90 -8.11
C THR A 394 18.40 38.72 -7.14
N ALA A 395 19.40 38.46 -6.29
CA ALA A 395 19.29 37.44 -5.24
C ALA A 395 18.15 37.71 -4.23
N SER A 396 17.66 38.95 -4.14
CA SER A 396 16.49 39.33 -3.34
C SER A 396 15.15 39.21 -4.08
N GLY A 397 15.15 38.75 -5.33
CA GLY A 397 13.94 38.58 -6.14
C GLY A 397 13.41 39.87 -6.78
N GLU A 398 14.18 40.96 -6.79
CA GLU A 398 13.80 42.19 -7.51
C GLU A 398 14.04 42.00 -9.01
N ALA A 399 13.00 42.23 -9.82
CA ALA A 399 13.02 42.04 -11.27
C ALA A 399 13.40 43.31 -12.03
N SER A 400 14.24 43.15 -13.06
CA SER A 400 14.48 44.16 -14.09
C SER A 400 14.23 43.54 -15.46
N CYS A 401 13.50 44.24 -16.33
CA CYS A 401 13.21 43.77 -17.69
C CYS A 401 13.51 44.86 -18.73
N TRP A 402 14.00 44.41 -19.90
CA TRP A 402 14.29 45.21 -21.08
C TRP A 402 13.39 44.73 -22.23
N GLY A 403 12.87 45.67 -23.03
CA GLY A 403 11.87 45.39 -24.07
C GLY A 403 10.42 45.28 -23.59
N THR A 404 10.20 45.19 -22.28
CA THR A 404 8.88 45.15 -21.64
C THR A 404 8.94 45.78 -20.24
N ALA A 405 7.78 46.06 -19.65
CA ALA A 405 7.72 46.60 -18.30
C ALA A 405 8.06 45.50 -17.27
N ALA A 406 8.94 45.81 -16.32
CA ALA A 406 9.23 44.90 -15.22
C ALA A 406 8.01 44.75 -14.31
N PRO A 407 7.64 43.52 -13.91
CA PRO A 407 6.56 43.29 -12.96
C PRO A 407 6.93 43.86 -11.59
N ALA A 408 5.94 44.43 -10.90
CA ALA A 408 6.14 44.96 -9.54
C ALA A 408 6.00 43.84 -8.51
N GLY A 409 7.00 43.69 -7.64
CA GLY A 409 7.00 42.68 -6.58
C GLY A 409 8.37 42.07 -6.37
N THR A 410 8.39 40.98 -5.60
CA THR A 410 9.56 40.11 -5.40
C THR A 410 9.20 38.72 -5.88
N PHE A 411 10.08 38.07 -6.62
CA PHE A 411 9.81 36.81 -7.31
C PHE A 411 10.93 35.80 -7.09
N ASP A 412 10.56 34.53 -6.99
CA ASP A 412 11.51 33.41 -6.92
C ASP A 412 11.94 32.97 -8.34
N GLN A 413 11.07 33.16 -9.34
CA GLN A 413 11.35 32.85 -10.73
C GLN A 413 10.70 33.87 -11.68
N ILE A 414 11.41 34.19 -12.76
CA ILE A 414 10.92 35.00 -13.86
C ILE A 414 11.31 34.34 -15.18
N GLU A 415 10.39 34.33 -16.14
CA GLU A 415 10.69 33.85 -17.49
C GLU A 415 10.09 34.78 -18.55
N ALA A 416 10.89 35.07 -19.57
CA ALA A 416 10.50 35.85 -20.72
C ALA A 416 10.03 34.91 -21.84
N SER A 417 8.90 35.22 -22.45
CA SER A 417 8.36 34.46 -23.60
C SER A 417 8.18 35.37 -24.82
N TYR A 418 7.80 34.78 -25.95
CA TYR A 418 7.54 35.48 -27.20
C TYR A 418 6.41 36.53 -27.05
N PHE A 419 6.46 37.62 -27.83
CA PHE A 419 5.55 38.79 -27.75
C PHE A 419 5.63 39.64 -26.46
N SER A 420 6.80 39.69 -25.81
CA SER A 420 7.02 40.51 -24.61
C SER A 420 6.13 40.09 -23.42
N GLN A 421 5.70 38.81 -23.40
CA GLN A 421 5.07 38.20 -22.25
C GLN A 421 6.15 37.88 -21.20
N VAL A 422 5.84 38.16 -19.94
CA VAL A 422 6.69 37.81 -18.79
C VAL A 422 5.86 37.01 -17.81
N CYS A 423 6.33 35.84 -17.45
CA CYS A 423 5.77 34.99 -16.40
C CYS A 423 6.62 35.11 -15.13
N THR A 424 5.95 35.18 -13.99
CA THR A 424 6.58 35.32 -12.67
C THR A 424 5.98 34.33 -11.69
N LEU A 425 6.83 33.78 -10.83
CA LEU A 425 6.43 33.01 -9.66
C LEU A 425 6.82 33.78 -8.40
N ASP A 426 5.84 34.09 -7.56
CA ASP A 426 6.08 34.75 -6.28
C ASP A 426 6.47 33.74 -5.17
N PRO A 427 7.00 34.21 -4.01
CA PRO A 427 7.35 33.34 -2.87
C PRO A 427 6.19 32.59 -2.23
N LEU A 428 4.93 32.88 -2.61
CA LEU A 428 3.75 32.15 -2.17
C LEU A 428 3.34 31.07 -3.18
N GLY A 429 4.12 30.89 -4.25
CA GLY A 429 3.88 29.94 -5.33
C GLY A 429 2.80 30.38 -6.31
N ALA A 430 2.43 31.67 -6.34
CA ALA A 430 1.45 32.18 -7.30
C ALA A 430 2.12 32.47 -8.65
N LEU A 431 1.66 31.79 -9.70
CA LEU A 431 2.11 32.00 -11.07
C LEU A 431 1.25 33.06 -11.77
N ALA A 432 1.89 34.06 -12.36
CA ALA A 432 1.24 35.09 -13.17
C ALA A 432 2.02 35.34 -14.45
N CYS A 433 1.34 35.41 -15.60
CA CYS A 433 1.93 35.77 -16.88
C CYS A 433 1.25 37.02 -17.44
N ALA A 434 2.00 38.03 -17.86
CA ALA A 434 1.45 39.30 -18.36
C ALA A 434 2.13 39.75 -19.66
N THR A 435 1.37 40.36 -20.56
CA THR A 435 1.87 41.02 -21.79
C THR A 435 1.62 42.52 -21.69
N GLY A 436 2.63 43.31 -21.32
CA GLY A 436 2.48 44.77 -21.24
C GLY A 436 1.30 45.22 -20.37
N THR A 437 0.22 45.73 -20.99
CA THR A 437 -0.96 46.28 -20.30
C THR A 437 -2.12 45.30 -20.10
N SER A 438 -2.05 44.06 -20.61
CA SER A 438 -3.11 43.06 -20.44
C SER A 438 -2.72 41.99 -19.42
N THR A 439 -3.66 41.71 -18.51
CA THR A 439 -3.55 40.69 -17.46
C THR A 439 -3.70 39.27 -18.03
N SER A 440 -3.10 38.32 -17.31
CA SER A 440 -2.97 36.88 -17.63
C SER A 440 -4.16 36.22 -18.32
N THR A 441 -3.87 35.57 -19.45
CA THR A 441 -4.76 34.63 -20.18
C THR A 441 -4.62 33.19 -19.69
N LEU A 442 -4.05 32.97 -18.49
CA LEU A 442 -3.90 31.63 -17.92
C LEU A 442 -5.27 31.05 -17.53
N SER A 443 -5.40 29.72 -17.65
CA SER A 443 -6.61 29.01 -17.22
C SER A 443 -6.84 29.21 -15.71
N PRO A 444 -8.12 29.29 -15.26
CA PRO A 444 -8.45 29.35 -13.83
C PRO A 444 -7.78 28.27 -12.99
N ARG A 445 -7.57 27.07 -13.56
CA ARG A 445 -6.92 25.95 -12.87
C ARG A 445 -5.46 26.27 -12.53
N VAL A 446 -4.73 26.90 -13.45
CA VAL A 446 -3.34 27.35 -13.22
C VAL A 446 -3.32 28.47 -12.19
N LEU A 447 -4.23 29.44 -12.30
CA LEU A 447 -4.31 30.58 -11.36
C LEU A 447 -4.70 30.19 -9.93
N GLN A 448 -5.36 29.04 -9.75
CA GLN A 448 -5.75 28.52 -8.44
C GLN A 448 -4.72 27.56 -7.82
N SER A 449 -3.76 27.10 -8.62
CA SER A 449 -2.71 26.17 -8.17
C SER A 449 -1.53 26.94 -7.58
N ARG A 450 -0.79 26.30 -6.67
CA ARG A 450 0.49 26.81 -6.18
C ARG A 450 1.64 26.04 -6.80
N PHE A 451 2.61 26.76 -7.34
CA PHE A 451 3.77 26.20 -8.02
C PHE A 451 5.03 26.34 -7.16
N ALA A 452 5.86 25.31 -7.15
CA ALA A 452 7.21 25.35 -6.63
C ALA A 452 8.19 25.90 -7.68
N ARG A 453 7.93 25.60 -8.96
CA ARG A 453 8.72 26.06 -10.10
C ARG A 453 7.96 25.90 -11.40
N PHE A 454 8.39 26.61 -12.43
CA PHE A 454 7.85 26.47 -13.77
C PHE A 454 8.92 26.55 -14.85
N ALA A 455 8.52 26.35 -16.10
CA ALA A 455 9.32 26.60 -17.28
C ALA A 455 8.39 26.92 -18.46
N THR A 456 8.82 27.79 -19.34
CA THR A 456 8.07 28.33 -20.47
C THR A 456 8.94 28.34 -21.72
N ASN A 457 8.26 28.31 -22.86
CA ASN A 457 8.84 28.61 -24.15
C ASN A 457 7.99 29.71 -24.82
N ASN A 458 8.10 29.84 -26.14
CA ASN A 458 7.37 30.85 -26.90
C ASN A 458 5.84 30.68 -26.94
N PHE A 459 5.31 29.48 -26.68
CA PHE A 459 3.90 29.12 -26.90
C PHE A 459 3.26 28.31 -25.76
N SER A 460 4.01 27.89 -24.77
CA SER A 460 3.57 26.95 -23.75
C SER A 460 4.44 27.05 -22.51
N GLY A 461 3.96 26.48 -21.41
CA GLY A 461 4.75 26.30 -20.21
C GLY A 461 4.26 25.10 -19.42
N CYS A 462 5.10 24.62 -18.53
CA CYS A 462 4.77 23.58 -17.59
C CYS A 462 5.28 23.99 -16.21
N GLY A 463 4.55 23.61 -15.17
CA GLY A 463 4.88 23.92 -13.80
C GLY A 463 4.72 22.73 -12.89
N LEU A 464 5.61 22.66 -11.90
CA LEU A 464 5.54 21.72 -10.80
C LEU A 464 4.81 22.38 -9.65
N THR A 465 3.67 21.81 -9.30
CA THR A 465 2.87 22.29 -8.19
C THR A 465 3.49 21.89 -6.85
N VAL A 466 3.18 22.61 -5.78
CA VAL A 466 3.56 22.23 -4.41
C VAL A 466 2.85 20.96 -3.93
N GLU A 467 1.85 20.50 -4.69
CA GLU A 467 1.09 19.27 -4.47
C GLU A 467 1.62 18.12 -5.35
N ASP A 468 2.81 18.29 -5.96
CA ASP A 468 3.52 17.30 -6.77
C ASP A 468 2.87 16.92 -8.12
N HIS A 469 1.94 17.74 -8.60
CA HIS A 469 1.39 17.65 -9.96
C HIS A 469 2.23 18.40 -10.97
N VAL A 470 2.33 17.87 -12.20
CA VAL A 470 2.80 18.61 -13.37
C VAL A 470 1.58 19.19 -14.09
N LEU A 471 1.53 20.52 -14.19
CA LEU A 471 0.52 21.21 -15.00
C LEU A 471 1.18 21.88 -16.18
N CYS A 472 0.83 21.46 -17.39
CA CYS A 472 1.25 22.10 -18.63
C CYS A 472 0.10 22.95 -19.22
N TRP A 473 0.44 24.13 -19.73
CA TRP A 473 -0.45 25.07 -20.42
C TRP A 473 0.16 25.54 -21.74
N GLY A 474 -0.67 26.00 -22.68
CA GLY A 474 -0.17 26.57 -23.94
C GLY A 474 -1.16 26.47 -25.09
N TRP A 475 -0.66 26.79 -26.29
CA TRP A 475 -1.38 26.80 -27.55
C TRP A 475 -1.30 25.43 -28.26
N ILE A 476 -2.44 24.86 -28.68
CA ILE A 476 -2.47 23.70 -29.58
C ILE A 476 -2.86 24.19 -30.98
N GLU A 477 -2.00 23.99 -31.99
CA GLU A 477 -2.22 24.43 -33.38
C GLU A 477 -3.30 23.66 -34.17
N ASN A 478 -4.18 22.91 -33.51
CA ASN A 478 -5.24 22.17 -34.21
C ASN A 478 -6.52 23.01 -34.33
N ASN A 479 -6.57 23.81 -35.41
CA ASN A 479 -7.68 24.62 -35.92
C ASN A 479 -7.92 25.96 -35.22
N TYR A 480 -7.20 27.03 -35.62
CA TYR A 480 -7.59 28.46 -35.58
C TYR A 480 -8.48 29.00 -34.43
N GLU A 481 -8.53 28.35 -33.28
CA GLU A 481 -9.26 28.74 -32.08
C GLU A 481 -8.32 28.68 -30.88
N GLN A 482 -8.24 29.83 -30.24
CA GLN A 482 -7.33 30.17 -29.16
C GLN A 482 -7.83 29.58 -27.82
N VAL A 483 -7.62 28.28 -27.56
CA VAL A 483 -8.07 27.69 -26.29
C VAL A 483 -6.86 27.27 -25.44
N PRO A 484 -6.61 27.91 -24.28
CA PRO A 484 -5.62 27.44 -23.33
C PRO A 484 -6.05 26.07 -22.77
N MET A 485 -5.29 25.02 -23.07
CA MET A 485 -5.54 23.68 -22.51
C MET A 485 -4.62 23.47 -21.32
N VAL A 486 -5.15 22.86 -20.25
CA VAL A 486 -4.36 22.39 -19.10
C VAL A 486 -4.41 20.88 -19.10
N THR A 487 -3.25 20.23 -19.13
CA THR A 487 -3.13 18.78 -18.96
C THR A 487 -2.43 18.49 -17.64
N ASP A 488 -3.00 17.54 -16.89
CA ASP A 488 -2.38 16.92 -15.71
C ASP A 488 -1.64 15.69 -16.21
N LEU A 489 -0.37 15.56 -15.87
CA LEU A 489 0.50 14.47 -16.31
C LEU A 489 1.01 13.66 -15.14
#